data_AF-A0A6I3KJ16-F1
#
_entry.id   AF-A0A6I3KJ16-F1
#
_cell.length_a   1.000
_cell.length_b   1.000
_cell.length_c   1.000
_cell.angle_alpha   90.00
_cell.angle_beta   90.00
_cell.angle_gamma   90.00
#
_symmetry.space_group_name_H-M   'P 1'
#
loop_
_entity.id
_entity.type
_entity.pdbx_description
1 polymer ?
#
loop_
_entity_poly.entity_id
_entity_poly.type
_entity_poly.pdbx_seq_one_letter_code
_entity_poly.pdbx_strand_id
1 'polypeptide(L)'
;MRNRPDPTRPLPNPRHEAFVQALLRGEPATQAYASAGYKPNRANAARLTTNDDIKARSAHLKGAVTERVVADTSITLADVIKELAILGFANIKHYATKTVNGQAYVDLTNATDAQWAAIQELTSETYTEGKGEDAKLVVRTKIKLHGKEPSLVQIGKHLGLGKDRGPAPSDAVLVPQLPSQERLEEMRKRFDKPTLRTIDGGKQE
;
A
#
# COMPACT_ATOMS: atom_id res chain seq x y z
N MET A 1 -12.24 13.08 40.76
CA MET A 1 -11.77 12.52 39.47
C MET A 1 -12.59 11.28 39.17
N ARG A 2 -13.18 11.13 37.97
CA ARG A 2 -13.83 9.85 37.59
C ARG A 2 -12.73 8.83 37.30
N ASN A 3 -12.78 7.68 37.97
CA ASN A 3 -11.87 6.57 37.69
C ASN A 3 -12.21 6.02 36.30
N ARG A 4 -11.31 6.17 35.32
CA ARG A 4 -11.54 5.64 33.96
C ARG A 4 -11.34 4.13 33.96
N PRO A 5 -12.15 3.37 33.21
CA PRO A 5 -11.96 1.93 33.07
C PRO A 5 -10.61 1.61 32.41
N ASP A 6 -9.96 0.56 32.91
CA ASP A 6 -8.73 0.01 32.33
C ASP A 6 -9.02 -0.59 30.94
N PRO A 7 -8.35 -0.11 29.87
CA PRO A 7 -8.61 -0.55 28.50
C PRO A 7 -8.15 -1.99 28.23
N THR A 8 -7.37 -2.62 29.11
CA THR A 8 -6.96 -4.03 28.99
C THR A 8 -8.12 -4.99 29.28
N ARG A 9 -9.09 -4.55 30.09
CA ARG A 9 -10.26 -5.34 30.47
C ARG A 9 -11.47 -4.97 29.60
N PRO A 10 -12.45 -5.88 29.45
CA PRO A 10 -13.72 -5.54 28.83
C PRO A 10 -14.38 -4.33 29.51
N LEU A 11 -15.00 -3.45 28.72
CA LEU A 11 -15.68 -2.29 29.27
C LEU A 11 -16.84 -2.71 30.20
N PRO A 12 -17.08 -1.99 31.32
CA PRO A 12 -18.12 -2.37 32.29
C PRO A 12 -19.53 -2.44 31.70
N ASN A 13 -19.81 -1.65 30.66
CA ASN A 13 -21.06 -1.75 29.91
C ASN A 13 -20.89 -2.77 28.77
N PRO A 14 -21.59 -3.91 28.80
CA PRO A 14 -21.46 -4.94 27.77
C PRO A 14 -21.79 -4.44 26.36
N ARG A 15 -22.70 -3.47 26.24
CA ARG A 15 -23.05 -2.87 24.94
C ARG A 15 -21.97 -1.95 24.40
N HIS A 16 -21.19 -1.30 25.28
CA HIS A 16 -20.02 -0.54 24.86
C HIS A 16 -18.92 -1.48 24.35
N GLU A 17 -18.69 -2.60 25.04
CA GLU A 17 -17.74 -3.61 24.58
C GLU A 17 -18.19 -4.21 23.24
N ALA A 18 -19.46 -4.62 23.12
CA ALA A 18 -20.01 -5.14 21.86
C ALA A 18 -19.89 -4.14 20.70
N PHE A 19 -20.09 -2.85 20.98
CA PHE A 19 -19.91 -1.78 20.00
C PHE A 19 -18.44 -1.69 19.53
N VAL A 20 -17.48 -1.73 20.45
CA VAL A 20 -16.05 -1.74 20.10
C VAL A 20 -15.70 -2.96 19.24
N GLN A 21 -16.18 -4.14 19.63
CA GLN A 21 -15.92 -5.38 18.87
C GLN A 21 -16.49 -5.31 17.45
N ALA A 22 -17.69 -4.76 17.29
CA ALA A 22 -18.30 -4.54 15.97
C ALA A 22 -17.49 -3.55 15.10
N LEU A 23 -17.00 -2.45 15.68
CA LEU A 23 -16.12 -1.52 14.98
C LEU A 23 -14.81 -2.20 14.53
N LEU A 24 -14.24 -3.11 15.33
CA LEU A 24 -13.02 -3.83 14.99
C LEU A 24 -13.22 -4.84 13.86
N ARG A 25 -14.42 -5.40 13.72
CA ARG A 25 -14.80 -6.22 12.57
C ARG A 25 -15.01 -5.43 11.28
N GLY A 26 -14.90 -4.10 11.33
CA GLY A 26 -15.06 -3.23 10.16
C GLY A 26 -16.50 -2.76 9.94
N GLU A 27 -17.43 -2.98 10.87
CA GLU A 27 -18.78 -2.45 10.76
C GLU A 27 -18.77 -0.91 10.87
N PRO A 28 -19.51 -0.18 10.01
CA PRO A 28 -19.66 1.27 10.16
C PRO A 28 -20.36 1.58 11.48
N ALA A 29 -20.07 2.73 12.09
CA ALA A 29 -20.54 3.08 13.45
C ALA A 29 -22.05 2.91 13.64
N THR A 30 -22.87 3.25 12.64
CA THR A 30 -24.33 3.07 12.72
C THR A 30 -24.75 1.61 12.81
N GLN A 31 -24.09 0.72 12.07
CA GLN A 31 -24.34 -0.71 12.09
C GLN A 31 -23.80 -1.32 13.37
N ALA A 32 -22.56 -0.98 13.77
CA ALA A 32 -21.97 -1.42 15.03
C ALA A 32 -22.86 -1.07 16.23
N TYR A 33 -23.51 0.10 16.22
CA TYR A 33 -24.44 0.53 17.25
C TYR A 33 -25.68 -0.37 17.32
N ALA A 34 -26.24 -0.73 16.16
CA ALA A 34 -27.36 -1.67 16.08
C ALA A 34 -26.94 -3.09 16.53
N SER A 35 -25.78 -3.57 16.07
CA SER A 35 -25.20 -4.88 16.44
C SER A 35 -24.92 -4.99 17.95
N ALA A 36 -24.58 -3.87 18.61
CA ALA A 36 -24.43 -3.77 20.06
C ALA A 36 -25.78 -3.74 20.82
N GLY A 37 -26.90 -3.94 20.12
CA GLY A 37 -28.25 -4.00 20.66
C GLY A 37 -28.88 -2.64 20.90
N TYR A 38 -28.34 -1.54 20.36
CA TYR A 38 -29.00 -0.23 20.44
C TYR A 38 -30.05 -0.03 19.35
N LYS A 39 -31.08 0.75 19.68
CA LYS A 39 -32.02 1.24 18.68
C LYS A 39 -31.22 2.07 17.65
N PRO A 40 -31.33 1.78 16.34
CA PRO A 40 -30.56 2.48 15.31
C PRO A 40 -30.71 3.99 15.42
N ASN A 41 -29.59 4.69 15.59
CA ASN A 41 -29.55 6.14 15.65
C ASN A 41 -28.14 6.64 15.30
N ARG A 42 -28.03 7.37 14.18
CA ARG A 42 -26.74 7.85 13.66
C ARG A 42 -26.05 8.85 14.57
N ALA A 43 -26.78 9.78 15.17
CA ALA A 43 -26.22 10.80 16.05
C ALA A 43 -25.63 10.16 17.33
N ASN A 44 -26.35 9.21 17.91
CA ASN A 44 -25.88 8.50 19.10
C ASN A 44 -24.70 7.58 18.80
N ALA A 45 -24.69 6.90 17.65
CA ALA A 45 -23.55 6.10 17.21
C ALA A 45 -22.28 6.95 17.04
N ALA A 46 -22.41 8.12 16.40
CA ALA A 46 -21.30 9.06 16.26
C ALA A 46 -20.79 9.56 17.62
N ARG A 47 -21.70 9.90 18.55
CA ARG A 47 -21.34 10.31 19.91
C ARG A 47 -20.66 9.20 20.72
N LEU A 48 -21.08 7.95 20.56
CA LEU A 48 -20.45 6.83 21.24
C LEU A 48 -19.03 6.57 20.71
N THR A 49 -18.81 6.79 19.42
CA THR A 49 -17.48 6.70 18.81
C THR A 49 -16.50 7.75 19.36
N THR A 50 -16.99 8.92 19.78
CA THR A 50 -16.13 9.97 20.36
C THR A 50 -15.82 9.79 21.84
N ASN A 51 -16.45 8.82 22.52
CA ASN A 51 -16.22 8.53 23.93
C ASN A 51 -14.79 8.05 24.19
N ASP A 52 -14.13 8.62 25.21
CA ASP A 52 -12.73 8.33 25.52
C ASP A 52 -12.47 6.88 25.90
N ASP A 53 -13.38 6.23 26.64
CA ASP A 53 -13.23 4.84 27.09
C ASP A 53 -13.35 3.88 25.89
N ILE A 54 -14.28 4.19 24.97
CA ILE A 54 -14.44 3.46 23.69
C ILE A 54 -13.18 3.61 22.83
N LYS A 55 -12.64 4.83 22.71
CA LYS A 55 -11.40 5.09 21.96
C LYS A 55 -10.22 4.34 22.56
N ALA A 56 -10.03 4.42 23.87
CA ALA A 56 -8.93 3.75 24.57
C ALA A 56 -9.02 2.22 24.40
N ARG A 57 -10.20 1.62 24.62
CA ARG A 57 -10.42 0.19 24.42
C ARG A 57 -10.20 -0.23 22.96
N SER A 58 -10.73 0.52 22.00
CA SER A 58 -10.55 0.24 20.57
C SER A 58 -9.08 0.33 20.15
N ALA A 59 -8.35 1.34 20.64
CA ALA A 59 -6.92 1.50 20.37
C ALA A 59 -6.11 0.34 20.94
N HIS A 60 -6.38 -0.07 22.19
CA HIS A 60 -5.72 -1.21 22.81
C HIS A 60 -5.93 -2.50 22.02
N LEU A 61 -7.17 -2.81 21.66
CA LEU A 61 -7.50 -4.02 20.89
C LEU A 61 -6.89 -4.00 19.48
N LYS A 62 -6.86 -2.84 18.81
CA LYS A 62 -6.15 -2.69 17.53
C LYS A 62 -4.65 -2.97 17.69
N GLY A 63 -4.03 -2.40 18.71
CA GLY A 63 -2.62 -2.66 19.04
C GLY A 63 -2.34 -4.14 19.25
N ALA A 64 -3.15 -4.81 20.07
CA ALA A 64 -3.01 -6.24 20.34
C ALA A 64 -3.18 -7.12 19.08
N VAL A 65 -4.10 -6.77 18.18
CA VAL A 65 -4.25 -7.45 16.89
C VAL A 65 -3.01 -7.21 16.02
N THR A 66 -2.51 -5.97 15.95
CA THR A 66 -1.30 -5.66 15.18
C THR A 66 -0.10 -6.42 15.72
N GLU A 67 0.13 -6.43 17.04
CA GLU A 67 1.21 -7.18 17.68
C GLU A 67 1.13 -8.67 17.35
N ARG A 68 -0.08 -9.25 17.42
CA ARG A 68 -0.28 -10.66 17.07
C ARG A 68 0.02 -10.94 15.59
N VAL A 69 -0.47 -10.11 14.68
CA VAL A 69 -0.19 -10.28 13.24
C VAL A 69 1.31 -10.18 12.98
N VAL A 70 2.01 -9.23 13.60
CA VAL A 70 3.46 -9.09 13.49
C VAL A 70 4.16 -10.33 14.05
N ALA A 71 3.73 -10.86 15.19
CA ALA A 71 4.30 -12.07 15.77
C ALA A 71 4.09 -13.32 14.90
N ASP A 72 2.87 -13.50 14.37
CA ASP A 72 2.49 -14.67 13.60
C ASP A 72 3.09 -14.67 12.18
N THR A 73 3.24 -13.48 11.57
CA THR A 73 3.65 -13.36 10.15
C THR A 73 5.06 -12.79 9.97
N SER A 74 5.64 -12.19 11.01
CA SER A 74 6.85 -11.34 10.91
C SER A 74 6.73 -10.19 9.91
N ILE A 75 5.52 -9.88 9.41
CA ILE A 75 5.29 -8.77 8.48
C ILE A 75 5.15 -7.49 9.28
N THR A 76 6.05 -6.55 9.04
CA THR A 76 5.99 -5.22 9.64
C THR A 76 5.28 -4.23 8.71
N LEU A 77 4.91 -3.08 9.28
CA LEU A 77 4.43 -1.94 8.50
C LEU A 77 5.46 -1.48 7.45
N ALA A 78 6.76 -1.57 7.76
CA ALA A 78 7.81 -1.22 6.81
C ALA A 78 7.83 -2.16 5.60
N ASP A 79 7.56 -3.45 5.82
CA ASP A 79 7.45 -4.44 4.74
C ASP A 79 6.26 -4.16 3.84
N VAL A 80 5.09 -3.84 4.43
CA VAL A 80 3.89 -3.46 3.66
C VAL A 80 4.14 -2.22 2.82
N ILE A 81 4.78 -1.18 3.39
CA ILE A 81 5.10 0.05 2.67
C ILE A 81 6.09 -0.22 1.54
N LYS A 82 7.11 -1.07 1.79
CA LYS A 82 8.08 -1.46 0.78
C LYS A 82 7.39 -2.14 -0.41
N GLU A 83 6.44 -3.02 -0.14
CA GLU A 83 5.75 -3.75 -1.21
C GLU A 83 4.79 -2.84 -1.99
N LEU A 84 4.05 -1.97 -1.30
CA LEU A 84 3.24 -0.94 -1.96
C LEU A 84 4.12 0.00 -2.80
N ALA A 85 5.34 0.29 -2.36
CA ALA A 85 6.26 1.15 -3.10
C ALA A 85 6.74 0.47 -4.40
N ILE A 86 6.99 -0.84 -4.38
CA ILE A 86 7.32 -1.61 -5.58
C ILE A 86 6.21 -1.44 -6.63
N LEU A 87 4.95 -1.64 -6.23
CA LEU A 87 3.80 -1.51 -7.14
C LEU A 87 3.57 -0.05 -7.57
N GLY A 88 3.62 0.88 -6.63
CA GLY A 88 3.33 2.30 -6.84
C GLY A 88 4.36 3.04 -7.70
N PHE A 89 5.63 2.63 -7.61
CA PHE A 89 6.73 3.24 -8.34
C PHE A 89 7.24 2.41 -9.53
N ALA A 90 6.64 1.25 -9.82
CA ALA A 90 6.95 0.45 -11.00
C ALA A 90 6.92 1.30 -12.28
N ASN A 91 7.88 1.08 -13.19
CA ASN A 91 8.02 1.87 -14.41
C ASN A 91 8.23 0.96 -15.62
N ILE A 92 7.39 1.13 -16.65
CA ILE A 92 7.39 0.29 -17.86
C ILE A 92 8.74 0.29 -18.59
N LYS A 93 9.54 1.35 -18.45
CA LYS A 93 10.88 1.45 -19.04
C LYS A 93 11.86 0.38 -18.53
N HIS A 94 11.62 -0.20 -17.36
CA HIS A 94 12.45 -1.28 -16.83
C HIS A 94 12.16 -2.65 -17.46
N TYR A 95 11.10 -2.75 -18.25
CA TYR A 95 10.63 -4.00 -18.85
C TYR A 95 10.56 -3.93 -20.36
N ALA A 96 10.80 -2.75 -20.95
CA ALA A 96 10.62 -2.52 -22.37
C ALA A 96 11.81 -1.76 -22.92
N THR A 97 12.38 -2.31 -23.98
CA THR A 97 13.46 -1.68 -24.74
C THR A 97 12.98 -1.35 -26.14
N LYS A 98 13.74 -0.50 -26.85
CA LYS A 98 13.43 -0.08 -28.21
C LYS A 98 14.41 -0.73 -29.18
N THR A 99 13.89 -1.23 -30.30
CA THR A 99 14.72 -1.64 -31.43
C THR A 99 15.29 -0.40 -32.13
N VAL A 100 16.28 -0.63 -33.01
CA VAL A 100 16.87 0.42 -33.86
C VAL A 100 15.84 1.16 -34.72
N ASN A 101 14.71 0.50 -35.03
CA ASN A 101 13.61 1.07 -35.83
C ASN A 101 12.54 1.76 -34.97
N GLY A 102 12.77 1.92 -33.66
CA GLY A 102 11.85 2.61 -32.74
C GLY A 102 10.68 1.78 -32.22
N GLN A 103 10.59 0.49 -32.56
CA GLN A 103 9.57 -0.42 -32.03
C GLN A 103 9.95 -0.87 -30.62
N ALA A 104 8.99 -0.93 -29.69
CA ALA A 104 9.25 -1.42 -28.34
C ALA A 104 8.97 -2.92 -28.23
N TYR A 105 9.82 -3.66 -27.52
CA TYR A 105 9.58 -5.04 -27.12
C TYR A 105 9.85 -5.23 -25.63
N VAL A 106 9.22 -6.24 -25.05
CA VAL A 106 9.40 -6.59 -23.65
C VAL A 106 10.73 -7.32 -23.48
N ASP A 107 11.57 -6.81 -22.59
CA ASP A 107 12.84 -7.44 -22.20
C ASP A 107 12.83 -7.62 -20.68
N LEU A 108 12.87 -8.88 -20.25
CA LEU A 108 12.86 -9.28 -18.84
C LEU A 108 14.18 -9.94 -18.41
N THR A 109 15.19 -9.96 -19.29
CA THR A 109 16.45 -10.71 -19.10
C THR A 109 17.14 -10.32 -17.79
N ASN A 110 17.08 -9.04 -17.42
CA ASN A 110 17.71 -8.48 -16.22
C ASN A 110 16.69 -7.94 -15.22
N ALA A 111 15.43 -8.38 -15.30
CA ALA A 111 14.39 -7.95 -14.37
C ALA A 111 14.67 -8.50 -12.96
N THR A 112 14.77 -7.60 -11.98
CA THR A 112 14.94 -7.94 -10.57
C THR A 112 13.66 -8.52 -9.96
N ASP A 113 13.76 -9.21 -8.83
CA ASP A 113 12.59 -9.74 -8.11
C ASP A 113 11.52 -8.69 -7.82
N ALA A 114 11.95 -7.48 -7.44
CA ALA A 114 11.04 -6.35 -7.22
C ALA A 114 10.33 -5.92 -8.52
N GLN A 115 11.03 -5.96 -9.65
CA GLN A 115 10.42 -5.67 -10.94
C GLN A 115 9.43 -6.78 -11.33
N TRP A 116 9.76 -8.05 -11.10
CA TRP A 116 8.83 -9.16 -11.30
C TRP A 116 7.57 -9.02 -10.45
N ALA A 117 7.69 -8.65 -9.18
CA ALA A 117 6.56 -8.46 -8.27
C ALA A 117 5.56 -7.38 -8.73
N ALA A 118 5.99 -6.43 -9.56
CA ALA A 118 5.10 -5.40 -10.09
C ALA A 118 4.30 -5.83 -11.33
N ILE A 119 4.58 -7.00 -11.91
CA ILE A 119 3.86 -7.54 -13.06
C ILE A 119 2.54 -8.16 -12.58
N GLN A 120 1.42 -7.58 -13.02
CA GLN A 120 0.07 -8.10 -12.78
C GLN A 120 -0.26 -9.28 -13.72
N GLU A 121 0.20 -9.24 -14.96
CA GLU A 121 -0.09 -10.24 -15.98
C GLU A 121 1.08 -10.35 -16.97
N LEU A 122 1.44 -11.58 -17.32
CA LEU A 122 2.42 -11.89 -18.37
C LEU A 122 1.83 -12.94 -19.31
N THR A 123 1.74 -12.60 -20.59
CA THR A 123 1.19 -13.47 -21.64
C THR A 123 2.23 -13.61 -22.74
N SER A 124 2.53 -14.85 -23.12
CA SER A 124 3.43 -15.17 -24.23
C SER A 124 2.66 -15.92 -25.31
N GLU A 125 2.61 -15.36 -26.51
CA GLU A 125 1.95 -15.96 -27.66
C GLU A 125 2.98 -16.24 -28.75
N THR A 126 3.06 -17.49 -29.21
CA THR A 126 3.89 -17.86 -30.35
C THR A 126 3.02 -17.86 -31.60
N TYR A 127 3.41 -17.08 -32.61
CA TYR A 127 2.78 -17.10 -33.92
C TYR A 127 3.80 -17.15 -35.04
N THR A 128 3.37 -17.67 -36.19
CA THR A 128 4.18 -17.68 -37.40
C THR A 128 3.97 -16.37 -38.13
N GLU A 129 5.03 -15.58 -38.28
CA GLU A 129 5.06 -14.37 -39.07
C GLU A 129 5.61 -14.68 -40.47
N GLY A 130 4.81 -14.42 -41.51
CA GLY A 130 5.18 -14.69 -42.92
C GLY A 130 4.42 -15.86 -43.56
N LYS A 131 4.74 -16.17 -44.82
CA LYS A 131 4.20 -17.29 -45.60
C LYS A 131 5.32 -17.98 -46.37
N GLY A 132 5.25 -19.30 -46.54
CA GLY A 132 6.26 -20.06 -47.31
C GLY A 132 7.58 -20.25 -46.55
N GLU A 133 8.70 -20.30 -47.27
CA GLU A 133 10.04 -20.55 -46.71
C GLU A 133 10.55 -19.42 -45.78
N ASP A 134 9.94 -18.23 -45.83
CA ASP A 134 10.27 -17.08 -44.97
C ASP A 134 9.47 -17.02 -43.66
N ALA A 135 8.71 -18.07 -43.34
CA ALA A 135 7.92 -18.16 -42.11
C ALA A 135 8.82 -18.18 -40.87
N LYS A 136 8.72 -17.13 -40.04
CA LYS A 136 9.46 -17.01 -38.77
C LYS A 136 8.54 -17.28 -37.59
N LEU A 137 8.99 -18.14 -36.68
CA LEU A 137 8.34 -18.28 -35.37
C LEU A 137 8.68 -17.06 -34.53
N VAL A 138 7.65 -16.29 -34.16
CA VAL A 138 7.78 -15.08 -33.36
C VAL A 138 7.03 -15.27 -32.05
N VAL A 139 7.72 -15.01 -30.95
CA VAL A 139 7.13 -15.00 -29.60
C VAL A 139 6.84 -13.56 -29.23
N ARG A 140 5.57 -13.25 -29.04
CA ARG A 140 5.13 -11.94 -28.55
C ARG A 140 4.80 -12.04 -27.07
N THR A 141 5.55 -11.28 -26.28
CA THR A 141 5.33 -11.15 -24.85
C THR A 141 4.56 -9.86 -24.58
N LYS A 142 3.47 -9.97 -23.83
CA LYS A 142 2.67 -8.85 -23.32
C LYS A 142 2.75 -8.87 -21.81
N ILE A 143 3.01 -7.70 -21.22
CA ILE A 143 2.94 -7.51 -19.77
C ILE A 143 1.92 -6.45 -19.40
N LYS A 144 1.34 -6.61 -18.22
CA LYS A 144 0.53 -5.60 -17.53
C LYS A 144 1.14 -5.37 -16.16
N LEU A 145 1.36 -4.12 -15.78
CA LEU A 145 1.81 -3.78 -14.43
C LEU A 145 0.59 -3.55 -13.52
N HIS A 146 0.78 -3.75 -12.22
CA HIS A 146 -0.22 -3.34 -11.23
C HIS A 146 -0.54 -1.83 -11.35
N GLY A 147 -1.79 -1.47 -11.01
CA GLY A 147 -2.20 -0.08 -10.94
C GLY A 147 -1.44 0.68 -9.86
N LYS A 148 -0.84 1.82 -10.21
CA LYS A 148 0.00 2.61 -9.28
C LYS A 148 -0.82 3.38 -8.25
N GLU A 149 -1.99 3.87 -8.66
CA GLU A 149 -2.82 4.78 -7.87
C GLU A 149 -3.24 4.19 -6.51
N PRO A 150 -3.75 2.95 -6.40
CA PRO A 150 -4.14 2.39 -5.12
C PRO A 150 -2.98 2.32 -4.12
N SER A 151 -1.81 1.90 -4.60
CA SER A 151 -0.62 1.77 -3.76
C SER A 151 -0.12 3.14 -3.27
N LEU A 152 -0.08 4.14 -4.16
CA LEU A 152 0.33 5.50 -3.82
C LEU A 152 -0.67 6.19 -2.87
N VAL A 153 -1.96 5.93 -3.02
CA VAL A 153 -2.99 6.44 -2.09
C VAL A 153 -2.83 5.82 -0.71
N GLN A 154 -2.57 4.52 -0.61
CA GLN A 154 -2.35 3.85 0.68
C GLN A 154 -1.08 4.36 1.36
N ILE A 155 0.03 4.50 0.62
CA ILE A 155 1.26 5.13 1.12
C ILE A 155 0.98 6.57 1.58
N GLY A 156 0.29 7.37 0.77
CA GLY A 156 -0.04 8.76 1.10
C GLY A 156 -0.91 8.88 2.35
N LYS A 157 -1.90 7.99 2.53
CA LYS A 157 -2.72 7.92 3.76
C LYS A 157 -1.85 7.62 4.99
N HIS A 158 -0.91 6.67 4.86
CA HIS A 158 0.01 6.35 5.94
C HIS A 158 0.94 7.52 6.29
N LEU A 159 1.40 8.26 5.30
CA LEU A 159 2.21 9.48 5.46
C LEU A 159 1.40 10.72 5.88
N GLY A 160 0.08 10.60 6.05
CA GLY A 160 -0.79 11.70 6.47
C GLY A 160 -1.12 12.73 5.37
N LEU A 161 -0.89 12.42 4.10
CA LEU A 161 -1.15 13.29 2.95
C LEU A 161 -2.63 13.34 2.53
N GLY A 162 -3.44 12.35 2.93
CA GLY A 162 -4.84 12.18 2.48
C GLY A 162 -5.92 12.80 3.35
N LYS A 163 -5.58 13.70 4.28
CA LYS A 163 -6.58 14.49 5.02
C LYS A 163 -6.79 15.81 4.28
N ASP A 164 -8.05 16.16 4.02
CA ASP A 164 -8.44 17.51 3.62
C ASP A 164 -7.92 18.48 4.70
N ARG A 165 -6.76 19.08 4.44
CA ARG A 165 -6.39 20.31 5.15
C ARG A 165 -7.43 21.33 4.69
N GLY A 166 -8.14 21.93 5.65
CA GLY A 166 -8.99 23.11 5.36
C GLY A 166 -8.21 24.17 4.59
N PRO A 167 -8.88 25.17 3.99
CA PRO A 167 -8.23 26.17 3.16
C PRO A 167 -6.98 26.67 3.87
N ALA A 168 -5.83 26.57 3.19
CA ALA A 168 -4.56 27.04 3.73
C ALA A 168 -4.75 28.49 4.22
N PRO A 169 -4.19 28.87 5.39
CA PRO A 169 -4.20 30.28 5.80
C PRO A 169 -3.67 31.11 4.63
N SER A 170 -4.35 32.22 4.32
CA SER A 170 -4.15 33.04 3.12
C SER A 170 -2.71 33.55 2.92
N ASP A 171 -1.88 33.45 3.95
CA ASP A 171 -0.49 33.93 3.94
C ASP A 171 0.52 32.78 3.88
N ALA A 172 0.08 31.53 3.86
CA ALA A 172 0.93 30.39 3.53
C ALA A 172 1.00 30.27 2.01
N VAL A 173 1.94 31.01 1.42
CA VAL A 173 2.45 30.72 0.08
C VAL A 173 3.12 29.34 0.13
N LEU A 174 2.32 28.28 0.05
CA LEU A 174 2.82 26.97 -0.35
C LEU A 174 2.96 27.01 -1.86
N VAL A 175 3.95 27.76 -2.35
CA VAL A 175 4.59 27.39 -3.60
C VAL A 175 5.19 26.04 -3.27
N PRO A 176 4.71 24.92 -3.84
CA PRO A 176 5.51 23.71 -3.81
C PRO A 176 6.78 24.14 -4.51
N GLN A 177 7.89 24.32 -3.78
CA GLN A 177 9.18 24.51 -4.42
C GLN A 177 9.34 23.26 -5.26
N LEU A 178 9.06 23.40 -6.57
CA LEU A 178 9.32 22.38 -7.54
C LEU A 178 10.77 22.00 -7.27
N PRO A 179 11.05 20.73 -6.94
CA PRO A 179 12.41 20.31 -6.68
C PRO A 179 13.26 20.81 -7.84
N SER A 180 14.40 21.45 -7.53
CA SER A 180 15.33 21.91 -8.56
C SER A 180 15.60 20.76 -9.54
N GLN A 181 15.91 21.07 -10.79
CA GLN A 181 16.23 20.03 -11.79
C GLN A 181 17.27 19.05 -11.24
N GLU A 182 18.22 19.55 -10.47
CA GLU A 182 19.23 18.78 -9.75
C GLU A 182 18.63 17.80 -8.72
N ARG A 183 17.65 18.23 -7.91
CA ARG A 183 16.96 17.37 -6.95
C ARG A 183 16.07 16.34 -7.65
N LEU A 184 15.45 16.69 -8.77
CA LEU A 184 14.72 15.73 -9.63
C LEU A 184 15.66 14.69 -10.22
N GLU A 185 16.85 15.10 -10.62
CA GLU A 185 17.90 14.22 -11.11
C GLU A 185 18.45 13.31 -10.02
N GLU A 186 18.69 13.82 -8.81
CA GLU A 186 19.09 13.02 -7.65
C GLU A 186 18.02 11.99 -7.28
N MET A 187 16.74 12.40 -7.28
CA MET A 187 15.62 11.50 -7.03
C MET A 187 15.56 10.42 -8.11
N ARG A 188 15.66 10.78 -9.39
CA ARG A 188 15.76 9.82 -10.50
C ARG A 188 16.91 8.85 -10.31
N LYS A 189 18.13 9.35 -10.03
CA LYS A 189 19.32 8.53 -9.78
C LYS A 189 19.17 7.61 -8.57
N ARG A 190 18.41 8.01 -7.55
CA ARG A 190 18.14 7.19 -6.35
C ARG A 190 17.16 6.06 -6.64
N PHE A 191 16.17 6.29 -7.51
CA PHE A 191 15.23 5.26 -7.94
C PHE A 191 15.80 4.34 -9.04
N ASP A 192 16.80 4.78 -9.81
CA ASP A 192 17.47 3.99 -10.86
C ASP A 192 18.66 3.16 -10.37
N LYS A 193 19.06 3.28 -9.09
CA LYS A 193 20.17 2.46 -8.56
C LYS A 193 19.69 1.03 -8.30
N PRO A 194 20.31 -0.01 -8.90
CA PRO A 194 20.05 -1.38 -8.50
C PRO A 194 20.42 -1.51 -7.01
N THR A 195 19.51 -2.09 -6.23
CA THR A 195 19.79 -2.40 -4.83
C THR A 195 20.75 -3.59 -4.80
N LEU A 196 22.05 -3.33 -5.00
CA LEU A 196 23.09 -4.33 -4.82
C LEU A 196 23.14 -4.68 -3.33
N ARG A 197 22.55 -5.82 -2.97
CA ARG A 197 22.95 -6.53 -1.76
C ARG A 197 24.24 -7.28 -2.13
N THR A 198 25.37 -6.80 -1.63
CA THR A 198 26.60 -7.58 -1.55
C THR A 198 26.30 -8.80 -0.68
N ILE A 199 26.28 -9.98 -1.30
CA ILE A 199 26.41 -11.25 -0.60
C ILE A 199 27.89 -11.58 -0.62
N ASP A 200 28.54 -11.34 0.52
CA ASP A 200 29.92 -11.74 0.76
C ASP A 200 30.06 -13.26 0.62
N GLY A 201 31.10 -13.66 -0.11
CA GLY A 201 31.38 -15.05 -0.44
C GLY A 201 31.69 -15.91 0.79
N GLY A 202 30.89 -16.96 0.97
CA GLY A 202 31.25 -18.14 1.76
C GLY A 202 31.79 -19.22 0.83
N LYS A 203 33.07 -19.55 0.99
CA LYS A 203 33.83 -20.56 0.25
C LYS A 203 33.19 -21.96 0.36
N GLN A 204 33.31 -22.70 -0.73
CA GLN A 204 33.12 -24.14 -0.80
C GLN A 204 34.26 -24.85 -0.04
N GLU A 205 33.90 -25.85 0.77
CA GLU A 205 34.69 -27.07 1.00
C GLU A 205 34.00 -28.22 0.28
#